data_AF-A0A354GM91-F1
#
_entry.id   AF-A0A354GM91-F1
#
_cell.length_a   1.000
_cell.length_b   1.000
_cell.length_c   1.000
_cell.angle_alpha   90.00
_cell.angle_beta   90.00
_cell.angle_gamma   90.00
#
_symmetry.space_group_name_H-M   'P 1'
#
loop_
_entity.id
_entity.type
_entity.pdbx_description
1 polymer ?
#
loop_
_entity_poly.entity_id
_entity_poly.type
_entity_poly.pdbx_seq_one_letter_code
_entity_poly.pdbx_strand_id
1 'polypeptide(L)' 'MHPPLNAPHAIPAKAADHPLAVGPLAVVGGCGHVGLPLALAFARKGHAVDLFDTSPERVALVNSGRMPF' A
#
# COMPACT_ATOMS: atom_id res chain seq x y z
N MET A 1 -15.26 -13.27 -5.91
CA MET A 1 -15.53 -11.81 -5.99
C MET A 1 -14.38 -11.10 -5.30
N HIS A 2 -13.58 -10.32 -6.02
CA HIS A 2 -12.61 -9.42 -5.38
C HIS A 2 -13.40 -8.28 -4.71
N PRO A 3 -13.08 -7.88 -3.47
CA PRO A 3 -13.64 -6.66 -2.88
C PRO A 3 -13.31 -5.44 -3.77
N PRO A 4 -14.15 -4.39 -3.75
CA PRO A 4 -13.89 -3.18 -4.51
C PRO A 4 -12.54 -2.58 -4.10
N LEU A 5 -11.79 -2.07 -5.09
CA LEU A 5 -10.45 -1.47 -4.93
C LEU A 5 -10.39 -0.33 -3.88
N ASN A 6 -11.53 0.15 -3.40
CA ASN A 6 -11.71 1.27 -2.47
C ASN A 6 -12.33 0.86 -1.11
N ALA A 7 -12.42 -0.43 -0.80
CA ALA A 7 -12.80 -0.82 0.56
C ALA A 7 -11.68 -0.40 1.53
N PRO A 8 -11.97 0.33 2.62
CA PRO A 8 -10.95 0.67 3.59
C PRO A 8 -10.32 -0.63 4.11
N HIS A 9 -9.00 -0.77 3.91
CA HIS A 9 -8.26 -1.87 4.52
C HIS A 9 -8.48 -1.78 6.03
N ALA A 10 -9.06 -2.82 6.63
CA ALA A 10 -9.25 -2.88 8.07
C ALA A 10 -7.88 -2.70 8.74
N ILE A 11 -7.72 -1.61 9.50
CA ILE A 11 -6.48 -1.31 10.20
C ILE A 11 -6.40 -2.29 11.37
N PRO A 12 -5.43 -3.23 11.42
CA PRO A 12 -5.20 -3.96 12.63
C PRO A 12 -4.80 -2.96 13.72
N ALA A 13 -5.51 -2.99 14.85
CA ALA A 13 -5.25 -2.08 15.97
C ALA A 13 -3.82 -2.29 16.44
N LYS A 14 -2.97 -1.29 16.20
CA LYS A 14 -1.56 -1.29 16.58
C LYS A 14 -1.41 -0.59 17.93
N ALA A 15 -0.46 -1.04 18.75
CA ALA A 15 -0.22 -0.48 20.07
C ALA A 15 -0.01 1.05 19.98
N ALA A 16 -0.62 1.78 20.92
CA ALA A 16 -0.71 3.24 20.90
C ALA A 16 0.65 3.96 20.97
N ASP A 17 1.70 3.25 21.35
CA ASP A 17 3.09 3.72 21.46
C ASP A 17 3.91 3.49 20.19
N HIS A 18 3.36 2.86 19.14
CA HIS A 18 4.10 2.68 17.91
C HIS A 18 4.27 4.02 17.17
N PRO A 19 5.47 4.38 16.70
CA PRO A 19 5.74 5.67 16.04
C PRO A 19 4.96 5.91 14.73
N LEU A 20 4.24 4.88 14.27
CA LEU A 20 3.38 4.88 13.08
C LEU A 20 1.97 4.36 13.41
N ALA A 21 1.50 4.56 14.65
CA ALA A 21 0.10 4.32 15.04
C ALA A 21 -0.87 5.36 14.42
N VAL A 22 -0.32 6.31 13.63
CA VAL A 22 -1.04 7.39 12.96
C VAL A 22 -1.68 6.93 11.64
N GLY A 23 -2.82 6.23 11.73
CA GLY A 23 -3.69 5.96 10.58
C GLY A 23 -3.07 5.16 9.41
N PRO A 24 -3.77 5.10 8.26
CA PRO A 24 -3.28 4.44 7.04
C PRO A 24 -2.08 5.18 6.43
N LEU A 25 -1.13 4.44 5.84
CA LEU A 25 0.04 5.01 5.15
C LEU A 25 -0.24 5.16 3.64
N ALA A 26 0.23 6.25 3.03
CA ALA A 26 0.22 6.41 1.58
C ALA A 26 1.65 6.62 1.05
N VAL A 27 2.00 5.93 -0.03
CA VAL A 27 3.30 6.08 -0.71
C VAL A 27 3.09 6.73 -2.08
N VAL A 28 3.58 7.96 -2.25
CA VAL A 28 3.54 8.71 -3.52
C VAL A 28 4.74 8.31 -4.40
N GLY A 29 4.50 8.05 -5.68
CA GLY A 29 5.45 7.33 -6.55
C GLY A 29 5.49 5.83 -6.20
N GLY A 30 4.38 5.33 -5.66
CA GLY A 30 4.28 4.04 -5.00
C GLY A 30 4.45 2.83 -5.90
N CYS A 31 4.26 2.95 -7.22
CA CYS A 31 4.41 1.84 -8.16
C CYS A 31 5.80 1.78 -8.82
N GLY A 32 6.79 2.51 -8.29
CA GLY A 32 8.17 2.48 -8.76
C GLY A 32 9.06 1.45 -8.07
N HIS A 33 10.31 1.37 -8.51
CA HIS A 33 11.34 0.46 -7.99
C HIS A 33 11.65 0.62 -6.50
N VAL A 34 11.44 1.81 -5.94
CA VAL A 34 11.68 2.09 -4.52
C VAL A 34 10.36 2.12 -3.74
N GLY A 35 9.35 2.80 -4.28
CA GLY A 35 8.05 2.97 -3.63
C GLY A 35 7.35 1.63 -3.35
N LEU A 36 7.33 0.72 -4.32
CA LEU A 36 6.61 -0.54 -4.20
C LEU A 36 7.27 -1.50 -3.20
N PRO A 37 8.60 -1.75 -3.25
CA PRO A 37 9.26 -2.53 -2.22
C PRO A 37 9.13 -1.94 -0.81
N LEU A 38 9.19 -0.61 -0.67
CA LEU A 38 9.02 0.06 0.62
C LEU A 38 7.61 -0.15 1.18
N ALA A 39 6.58 0.07 0.36
CA ALA A 39 5.19 -0.16 0.74
C ALA A 39 4.94 -1.62 1.14
N LEU A 40 5.50 -2.58 0.39
CA LEU A 40 5.39 -3.99 0.71
C LEU A 40 6.07 -4.32 2.04
N ALA A 41 7.20 -3.68 2.37
CA ALA A 41 7.85 -3.83 3.67
C ALA A 41 6.94 -3.33 4.82
N PHE A 42 6.27 -2.19 4.66
CA PHE A 42 5.30 -1.69 5.64
C PHE A 42 4.07 -2.61 5.74
N ALA A 43 3.52 -3.06 4.62
CA ALA A 43 2.40 -4.01 4.60
C ALA A 43 2.74 -5.32 5.33
N ARG A 44 3.95 -5.86 5.10
CA ARG A 44 4.47 -7.03 5.83
C ARG A 44 4.63 -6.81 7.33
N LYS A 45 4.74 -5.55 7.78
CA LYS A 45 4.76 -5.17 9.21
C LYS A 45 3.36 -4.85 9.77
N GLY A 46 2.31 -5.16 9.01
CA GLY A 46 0.91 -5.03 9.42
C GLY A 46 0.34 -3.62 9.27
N HIS A 47 0.98 -2.75 8.49
CA HIS A 47 0.39 -1.46 8.16
C HIS A 47 -0.57 -1.59 6.99
N ALA A 48 -1.69 -0.87 7.02
CA ALA A 48 -2.43 -0.61 5.78
C ALA A 48 -1.67 0.45 4.98
N VAL A 49 -1.44 0.14 3.70
CA VAL A 49 -0.65 0.98 2.80
C VAL A 49 -1.37 1.10 1.47
N ASP A 50 -1.58 2.34 1.03
CA ASP A 50 -2.04 2.67 -0.31
C ASP A 50 -0.88 3.18 -1.17
N LEU A 51 -0.89 2.81 -2.45
CA LEU A 51 0.09 3.28 -3.43
C LEU A 51 -0.55 4.34 -4.32
N PHE A 52 0.08 5.51 -4.39
CA PHE A 52 -0.31 6.58 -5.30
C PHE A 52 0.77 6.77 -6.35
N ASP A 53 0.41 6.65 -7.62
CA ASP A 53 1.34 6.79 -8.74
C ASP A 53 0.66 7.50 -9.90
N THR A 54 1.45 8.20 -10.72
CA THR A 54 0.93 8.95 -11.87
C THR A 54 0.73 8.04 -13.10
N SER A 55 1.31 6.84 -13.12
CA SER A 55 1.16 5.89 -14.21
C SER A 55 -0.04 4.96 -13.98
N PRO A 56 -1.16 5.13 -14.71
CA PRO A 56 -2.32 4.25 -14.56
C PRO A 56 -2.00 2.79 -14.96
N GLU A 57 -1.07 2.59 -15.90
CA GLU A 57 -0.60 1.26 -16.32
C GLU A 57 0.11 0.53 -15.17
N ARG A 58 1.05 1.19 -14.49
CA ARG A 58 1.75 0.59 -13.34
C ARG A 58 0.80 0.30 -12.19
N VAL A 59 -0.15 1.19 -11.93
CA VAL A 59 -1.21 0.98 -10.93
C VAL A 59 -2.01 -0.27 -11.28
N ALA A 60 -2.42 -0.44 -12.54
CA ALA A 60 -3.15 -1.63 -12.98
C ALA A 60 -2.34 -2.92 -12.81
N LEU A 61 -1.04 -2.92 -13.18
CA LEU A 61 -0.15 -4.05 -12.97
C LEU A 61 -0.06 -4.43 -11.49
N VAL A 62 0.21 -3.47 -10.60
CA VAL A 62 0.33 -3.73 -9.16
C VAL A 62 -0.99 -4.24 -8.57
N ASN A 63 -2.12 -3.65 -8.95
CA ASN A 63 -3.44 -4.12 -8.52
C ASN A 63 -3.77 -5.53 -9.03
N SER A 64 -3.17 -5.96 -10.14
CA SER A 64 -3.26 -7.34 -10.63
C SER A 64 -2.26 -8.31 -9.96
N GLY A 65 -1.51 -7.86 -8.96
CA GLY A 65 -0.47 -8.65 -8.30
C GLY A 65 0.79 -8.85 -9.16
N ARG A 66 1.00 -8.02 -10.17
CA ARG A 66 2.13 -8.08 -11.09
C ARG A 66 3.13 -6.97 -10.81
N MET A 67 4.41 -7.30 -10.83
CA MET A 67 5.46 -6.29 -10.63
C MET A 67 5.55 -5.38 -11.85
N PRO A 68 5.60 -4.04 -11.67
CA PRO A 68 5.60 -3.06 -12.75
C PRO A 68 7.02 -2.74 -13.27
N PHE A 69 7.93 -3.71 -13.17
CA PHE A 69 9.32 -3.68 -13.64
C PHE A 69 9.90 -5.09 -13.72
#